data_AF-A0A357R5F4-F1
#
_entry.id   AF-A0A357R5F4-F1
#
_cell.length_a   1.000
_cell.length_b   1.000
_cell.length_c   1.000
_cell.angle_alpha   90.00
_cell.angle_beta   90.00
_cell.angle_gamma   90.00
#
_symmetry.space_group_name_H-M   'P 1'
#
loop_
_entity.id
_entity.type
_entity.pdbx_description
1 polymer ?
#
loop_
_entity_poly.entity_id
_entity_poly.type
_entity_poly.pdbx_seq_one_letter_code
_entity_poly.pdbx_strand_id
1 'polypeptide(L)'
;MQDFSSYINPWLGELLAKLRLDIDFQRGEGCWLYSGSTAYLDCVSAYGALPFGHNPPEIWSALQQVMNRSVPGFAQPSAMAPA
;
A
#
# COMPACT_ATOMS: atom_id res chain seq x y z
N MET A 1 -4.31 -21.80 -2.43
CA MET A 1 -3.95 -21.41 -1.05
C MET A 1 -3.01 -20.22 -1.19
N GLN A 2 -3.35 -19.05 -0.64
CA GLN A 2 -2.48 -17.87 -0.76
C GLN A 2 -1.15 -18.11 -0.01
N ASP A 3 -0.03 -17.58 -0.53
CA ASP A 3 1.30 -17.71 0.10
C ASP A 3 1.30 -17.23 1.55
N PHE A 4 0.49 -16.21 1.86
CA PHE A 4 0.29 -15.71 3.22
C PHE A 4 -0.14 -16.80 4.21
N SER A 5 -1.14 -17.60 3.84
CA SER A 5 -1.69 -18.67 4.70
C SER A 5 -0.78 -19.90 4.76
N SER A 6 0.19 -20.02 3.86
CA SER A 6 1.13 -21.15 3.82
C SER A 6 2.45 -20.84 4.54
N TYR A 7 2.94 -19.61 4.41
CA TYR A 7 4.33 -19.27 4.76
C TYR A 7 4.48 -18.07 5.69
N ILE A 8 3.47 -17.20 5.83
CA ILE A 8 3.58 -15.96 6.63
C ILE A 8 2.85 -16.09 7.96
N ASN A 9 1.53 -16.32 7.92
CA ASN A 9 0.71 -16.46 9.12
C ASN A 9 -0.49 -17.37 8.85
N PRO A 10 -0.31 -18.71 8.96
CA PRO A 10 -1.36 -19.68 8.65
C PRO A 10 -2.64 -19.51 9.47
N TRP A 11 -2.50 -19.21 10.77
CA TRP A 11 -3.64 -19.05 11.66
C TRP A 11 -4.48 -17.82 11.30
N LEU A 12 -3.83 -16.68 11.05
CA LEU A 12 -4.54 -15.47 10.62
C LEU A 12 -5.15 -15.66 9.23
N GLY A 13 -4.44 -16.31 8.31
CA GLY A 13 -4.97 -16.62 6.97
C GLY A 13 -6.25 -17.45 7.04
N GLU A 14 -6.30 -18.47 7.90
CA GLU A 14 -7.51 -19.27 8.11
C GLU A 14 -8.67 -18.44 8.70
N LEU A 15 -8.38 -17.57 9.66
CA LEU A 15 -9.38 -16.68 10.25
C LEU A 15 -9.96 -15.71 9.21
N LEU A 16 -9.13 -15.08 8.38
CA LEU A 16 -9.57 -14.16 7.34
C LEU A 16 -10.47 -14.87 6.31
N ALA A 17 -10.11 -16.09 5.91
CA ALA A 17 -10.92 -16.90 5.00
C ALA A 17 -12.30 -17.24 5.58
N LYS A 18 -12.38 -17.57 6.88
CA LYS A 18 -13.65 -17.80 7.57
C LYS A 18 -14.54 -16.56 7.60
N LEU A 19 -13.93 -15.38 7.70
CA LEU A 19 -14.63 -14.09 7.72
C LEU A 19 -14.89 -13.50 6.33
N ARG A 20 -14.46 -14.17 5.24
CA ARG A 20 -14.50 -13.63 3.86
C ARG A 20 -13.72 -12.32 3.70
N LEU A 21 -12.65 -12.16 4.46
CA LEU A 21 -11.74 -11.01 4.42
C LEU A 21 -10.41 -11.33 3.72
N ASP A 22 -10.26 -12.53 3.17
CA ASP A 22 -9.10 -12.99 2.39
C ASP A 22 -9.13 -12.52 0.92
N ILE A 23 -9.71 -11.35 0.68
CA ILE A 23 -9.86 -10.76 -0.65
C ILE A 23 -8.48 -10.36 -1.17
N ASP A 24 -8.11 -10.87 -2.34
CA ASP A 24 -6.92 -10.44 -3.05
C ASP A 24 -7.22 -9.14 -3.79
N PHE A 25 -6.76 -8.01 -3.25
CA PHE A 25 -6.90 -6.71 -3.88
C PHE A 25 -5.69 -6.43 -4.79
N GLN A 26 -5.91 -6.36 -6.10
CA GLN A 26 -4.82 -6.11 -7.07
C GLN A 26 -4.61 -4.62 -7.37
N ARG A 27 -5.56 -3.76 -7.01
CA ARG A 27 -5.48 -2.31 -7.26
C ARG A 27 -6.20 -1.52 -6.17
N GLY A 28 -5.73 -0.31 -5.89
CA GLY A 28 -6.41 0.68 -5.07
C GLY A 28 -6.26 2.08 -5.65
N GLU A 29 -7.31 2.90 -5.60
CA GLU A 29 -7.31 4.29 -6.06
C GLU A 29 -8.30 5.12 -5.24
N GLY A 30 -7.84 6.22 -4.62
CA GLY A 30 -8.68 7.04 -3.75
C GLY A 30 -9.25 6.21 -2.59
N CYS A 31 -10.56 6.23 -2.39
CA CYS A 31 -11.22 5.42 -1.36
C CYS A 31 -11.61 4.01 -1.83
N TRP A 32 -11.14 3.55 -2.99
CA TRP A 32 -11.56 2.28 -3.58
C TRP A 32 -10.43 1.24 -3.60
N LEU A 33 -10.79 0.01 -3.29
CA LEU A 33 -9.99 -1.21 -3.51
C LEU A 33 -10.66 -2.07 -4.58
N TYR A 34 -9.87 -2.75 -5.40
CA TYR A 34 -10.37 -3.54 -6.52
C TYR A 34 -9.85 -4.98 -6.46
N SER A 35 -10.78 -5.93 -6.62
CA SER A 35 -10.48 -7.36 -6.84
C SER A 35 -11.09 -7.77 -8.18
N GLY A 36 -10.26 -7.88 -9.22
CA GLY A 36 -10.70 -8.03 -10.60
C GLY A 36 -11.51 -6.81 -11.07
N SER A 37 -12.76 -7.04 -11.50
CA SER A 37 -13.69 -5.97 -11.90
C SER A 37 -14.52 -5.40 -10.74
N THR A 38 -14.45 -6.00 -9.55
CA THR A 38 -15.25 -5.57 -8.40
C THR A 38 -14.55 -4.47 -7.62
N ALA A 39 -15.26 -3.39 -7.33
CA ALA A 39 -14.78 -2.29 -6.49
C ALA A 39 -15.39 -2.36 -5.08
N TYR A 40 -14.59 -2.06 -4.07
CA TYR A 40 -14.93 -2.04 -2.66
C TYR A 40 -14.58 -0.68 -2.08
N LEU A 41 -15.53 -0.07 -1.35
CA LEU A 41 -15.26 1.17 -0.61
C LEU A 41 -14.42 0.83 0.61
N ASP A 42 -13.24 1.43 0.73
CA ASP A 42 -12.35 1.24 1.86
C ASP A 42 -12.72 2.17 3.02
N CYS A 43 -13.50 1.65 3.95
CA CYS A 43 -13.85 2.33 5.20
C CYS A 43 -12.86 2.06 6.34
N VAL A 44 -11.83 1.24 6.12
CA VAL A 44 -10.80 0.93 7.12
C VAL A 44 -9.61 1.87 6.98
N SER A 45 -9.27 2.25 5.74
CA SER A 45 -8.20 3.20 5.41
C SER A 45 -6.87 2.87 6.11
N ALA A 46 -6.57 1.57 6.21
CA ALA A 46 -5.44 1.03 6.97
C ALA A 46 -5.32 1.65 8.38
N TYR A 47 -6.42 1.68 9.12
CA TYR A 47 -6.51 2.25 10.47
C TYR A 47 -6.19 3.77 10.50
N GLY A 48 -6.47 4.48 9.42
CA GLY A 48 -6.23 5.92 9.26
C GLY A 48 -4.89 6.28 8.62
N ALA A 49 -4.07 5.30 8.22
CA ALA A 49 -2.79 5.55 7.57
C ALA A 49 -2.91 6.09 6.13
N LEU A 50 -4.10 6.06 5.53
CA LEU A 50 -4.34 6.53 4.16
C LEU A 50 -5.24 7.78 4.12
N PRO A 51 -4.79 8.93 4.67
CA PRO A 51 -5.59 10.15 4.74
C PRO A 51 -5.91 10.76 3.36
N PHE A 52 -5.13 10.41 2.33
CA PHE A 52 -5.34 10.82 0.94
C PHE A 52 -5.86 9.67 0.05
N GLY A 53 -6.25 8.55 0.66
CA GLY A 53 -6.62 7.33 -0.05
C GLY A 53 -5.43 6.57 -0.65
N HIS A 54 -5.75 5.57 -1.46
CA HIS A 54 -4.80 4.73 -2.17
C HIS A 54 -4.22 5.46 -3.39
N ASN A 55 -2.90 5.34 -3.57
CA ASN A 55 -2.17 5.82 -4.74
C ASN A 55 -2.47 7.27 -5.19
N PRO A 56 -2.38 8.27 -4.30
CA PRO A 56 -2.61 9.67 -4.68
C PRO A 56 -1.58 10.14 -5.73
N PRO A 57 -2.03 10.67 -6.89
CA PRO A 57 -1.15 11.05 -8.00
C PRO A 57 -0.06 12.06 -7.60
N GLU A 58 -0.36 13.00 -6.73
CA GLU A 58 0.55 14.05 -6.28
C GLU A 58 1.72 13.49 -5.48
N ILE A 59 1.48 12.50 -4.61
CA ILE A 59 2.55 11.84 -3.83
C ILE A 59 3.41 10.98 -4.74
N TRP A 60 2.79 10.22 -5.65
CA TRP A 60 3.55 9.43 -6.63
C TRP A 60 4.41 10.30 -7.55
N SER A 61 3.90 11.45 -7.98
CA SER A 61 4.67 12.41 -8.76
C SER A 61 5.90 12.91 -7.99
N ALA A 62 5.75 13.27 -6.71
CA ALA A 62 6.87 13.70 -5.87
C ALA A 62 7.92 12.58 -5.68
N LEU A 63 7.48 11.35 -5.41
CA LEU A 63 8.38 10.19 -5.28
C LEU A 63 9.14 9.91 -6.58
N GLN A 64 8.48 10.01 -7.74
CA GLN A 64 9.14 9.87 -9.04
C GLN A 64 10.19 10.95 -9.28
N GLN A 65 9.96 12.20 -8.84
CA GLN A 65 10.97 13.26 -8.94
C GLN A 65 12.21 12.94 -8.11
N VAL A 66 12.03 12.47 -6.88
CA VAL A 66 13.14 12.03 -6.00
C VAL A 66 13.92 10.88 -6.64
N MET A 67 13.21 9.88 -7.17
CA MET A 67 13.80 8.73 -7.87
C MET A 67 14.60 9.18 -9.10
N ASN A 68 14.03 10.02 -9.96
CA ASN A 68 14.66 10.50 -11.19
C ASN A 68 15.91 11.36 -10.92
N ARG A 69 15.94 12.08 -9.79
CA ARG A 69 17.10 12.86 -9.35
C ARG A 69 18.16 12.03 -8.65
N SER A 70 17.91 10.75 -8.40
CA SER A 70 18.80 9.86 -7.63
C SER A 70 19.23 10.49 -6.31
N VAL A 71 18.29 11.13 -5.59
CA VAL A 71 18.58 11.79 -4.31
C VAL A 71 19.12 10.74 -3.33
N PRO A 72 20.28 10.96 -2.71
CA PRO A 72 20.86 9.97 -1.80
C PRO A 72 19.98 9.81 -0.55
N GLY A 73 19.72 8.57 -0.13
CA GLY A 73 18.95 8.29 1.08
C GLY A 73 19.70 8.62 2.37
N PHE A 74 21.02 8.36 2.40
CA PHE A 74 21.89 8.67 3.53
C PHE A 74 23.16 9.36 3.01
N ALA A 75 23.41 10.59 3.46
CA ALA A 75 24.60 11.36 3.10
C ALA A 75 25.47 11.71 4.32
N GLN A 76 25.28 11.01 5.45
CA GLN A 76 25.97 11.32 6.71
C GLN A 76 27.50 11.35 6.53
N PRO A 77 28.21 12.32 7.14
CA PRO A 77 27.73 13.41 8.00
C PRO A 77 27.34 14.69 7.23
N SER A 78 27.24 14.63 5.90
CA SER A 78 27.04 15.79 5.03
C SER A 78 25.61 16.35 5.13
N ALA A 79 25.49 17.67 4.98
CA ALA A 79 24.20 18.33 4.85
C ALA A 79 23.68 18.25 3.41
N MET A 80 22.37 18.07 3.24
CA MET A 80 21.70 18.04 1.93
C MET A 80 20.81 19.26 1.75
N ALA A 81 20.73 19.78 0.52
CA ALA A 81 19.71 20.75 0.14
C ALA A 81 18.31 20.09 0.20
N PRO A 82 17.23 20.86 0.44
CA PRO A 82 15.88 20.33 0.43
C PRO A 82 15.57 19.61 -0.90
N ALA A 83 14.85 18.49 -0.78
CA ALA A 83 14.39 17.67 -1.90
C ALA A 83 13.32 18.41 -2.70
#